data_AF-G3FNQ0-F1
#
_entry.id   AF-G3FNQ0-F1
#
_cell.length_a   1.000
_cell.length_b   1.000
_cell.length_c   1.000
_cell.angle_alpha   90.00
_cell.angle_beta   90.00
_cell.angle_gamma   90.00
#
_symmetry.space_group_name_H-M   'P 1'
#
loop_
_entity.id
_entity.type
_entity.pdbx_description
1 polymer ?
#
loop_
_entity_poly.entity_id
_entity_poly.type
_entity_poly.pdbx_seq_one_letter_code
_entity_poly.pdbx_strand_id
1 'polypeptide(L)'
;QGCLAGGTVLRIAKDLVENNANARVLVVSAESIIGDFRGPSEENMASLVLQAIFGDGAAALIIGADPVEAVERPIFQIAFTAETIIPDTEDGVSGKLRDTGLKFILSDKVPSLIADNIEKSLMEAFGPIGIDDWISVFWAPHPGGPASL
;
A
#
# COMPACT_ATOMS: atom_id res chain seq x y z
N GLN A 1 8.85 0.06 -5.29
CA GLN A 1 7.45 -0.39 -5.19
C GLN A 1 6.55 0.69 -4.55
N GLY A 2 7.10 1.69 -3.86
CA GLY A 2 6.34 2.87 -3.42
C GLY A 2 5.27 2.51 -2.39
N CYS A 3 4.34 3.44 -2.15
CA CYS A 3 3.37 3.34 -1.06
C CYS A 3 2.40 2.14 -1.15
N LEU A 4 2.23 1.53 -2.32
CA LEU A 4 1.33 0.37 -2.51
C LEU A 4 1.99 -0.97 -2.12
N ALA A 5 3.31 -0.99 -1.90
CA ALA A 5 4.08 -2.20 -1.66
C ALA A 5 3.58 -3.03 -0.47
N GLY A 6 2.96 -2.38 0.53
CA GLY A 6 2.33 -3.06 1.66
C GLY A 6 1.25 -4.07 1.25
N GLY A 7 0.42 -3.72 0.25
CA GLY A 7 -0.56 -4.65 -0.32
C GLY A 7 0.10 -5.73 -1.19
N THR A 8 1.10 -5.34 -1.98
CA THR A 8 1.82 -6.27 -2.87
C THR A 8 2.52 -7.39 -2.10
N VAL A 9 3.16 -7.09 -0.98
CA VAL A 9 3.85 -8.13 -0.18
C VAL A 9 2.87 -9.13 0.43
N LEU A 10 1.66 -8.71 0.79
CA LEU A 10 0.59 -9.61 1.26
C LEU A 10 0.13 -10.54 0.14
N ARG A 11 -0.07 -10.00 -1.08
CA ARG A 11 -0.42 -10.81 -2.27
C ARG A 11 0.64 -11.86 -2.58
N ILE A 12 1.91 -11.45 -2.63
CA ILE A 12 3.02 -12.37 -2.89
C ILE A 12 3.10 -13.43 -1.78
N ALA A 13 3.01 -13.03 -0.51
CA ALA A 13 3.09 -13.97 0.61
C ALA A 13 1.92 -14.97 0.61
N LYS A 14 0.70 -14.54 0.27
CA LYS A 14 -0.47 -15.42 0.14
C LYS A 14 -0.18 -16.58 -0.82
N ASP A 15 0.25 -16.26 -2.04
CA ASP A 15 0.55 -17.29 -3.05
C ASP A 15 1.68 -18.23 -2.59
N LEU A 16 2.73 -17.67 -1.98
CA LEU A 16 3.85 -18.46 -1.48
C LEU A 16 3.43 -19.45 -0.40
N VAL A 17 2.61 -19.04 0.57
CA VAL A 17 2.26 -19.90 1.71
C VAL A 17 1.15 -20.90 1.39
N GLU A 18 0.20 -20.53 0.54
CA GLU A 18 -0.89 -21.42 0.14
C GLU A 18 -0.43 -22.48 -0.87
N ASN A 19 0.57 -22.16 -1.70
CA ASN A 19 1.08 -23.08 -2.72
C ASN A 19 2.28 -23.91 -2.25
N ASN A 20 2.74 -23.75 -1.00
CA ASN A 20 3.85 -24.53 -0.44
C ASN A 20 3.50 -25.01 0.98
N ALA A 21 3.18 -26.29 1.12
CA ALA A 21 2.78 -26.89 2.39
C ALA A 21 3.81 -26.62 3.50
N ASN A 22 3.32 -26.20 4.67
CA ASN A 22 4.10 -25.83 5.86
C ASN A 22 5.02 -24.60 5.71
N ALA A 23 4.95 -23.85 4.59
CA ALA A 23 5.74 -22.65 4.43
C ALA A 23 5.36 -21.58 5.46
N ARG A 24 6.38 -20.85 5.94
CA ARG A 24 6.24 -19.64 6.76
C ARG A 24 7.10 -18.56 6.11
N VAL A 25 6.46 -17.49 5.66
CA VAL A 25 7.12 -16.38 4.98
C VAL A 25 7.27 -15.23 5.96
N LEU A 26 8.52 -14.80 6.16
CA LEU A 26 8.82 -13.51 6.80
C LEU A 26 8.73 -12.41 5.74
N VAL A 27 7.77 -11.52 5.92
CA VAL A 27 7.66 -10.27 5.15
C VAL A 27 8.27 -9.16 5.98
N VAL A 28 9.13 -8.34 5.37
CA VAL A 28 9.69 -7.12 5.97
C VAL A 28 9.50 -5.97 5.00
N SER A 29 8.91 -4.89 5.49
CA SER A 29 8.90 -3.58 4.82
C SER A 29 9.67 -2.61 5.68
N ALA A 30 10.67 -1.93 5.13
CA ALA A 30 11.49 -0.95 5.83
C ALA A 30 11.74 0.21 4.87
N GLU A 31 11.31 1.40 5.29
CA GLU A 31 11.36 2.62 4.49
C GLU A 31 12.08 3.71 5.28
N SER A 32 12.90 4.50 4.58
CA SER A 32 13.58 5.66 5.15
C SER A 32 13.62 6.81 4.15
N ILE A 33 13.37 8.01 4.65
CA ILE A 33 13.32 9.24 3.85
C ILE A 33 14.71 9.74 3.45
N ILE A 34 15.79 9.07 3.87
CA ILE A 34 17.17 9.53 3.65
C ILE A 34 17.48 9.74 2.16
N GLY A 35 16.87 8.94 1.27
CA GLY A 35 17.04 9.08 -0.19
C GLY A 35 16.28 10.25 -0.80
N ASP A 36 15.26 10.76 -0.10
CA ASP A 36 14.32 11.79 -0.56
C ASP A 36 14.53 13.13 0.12
N PHE A 37 15.19 13.14 1.28
CA PHE A 37 15.35 14.31 2.12
C PHE A 37 16.08 15.44 1.39
N ARG A 38 15.49 16.63 1.40
CA ARG A 38 16.10 17.81 0.75
C ARG A 38 15.64 19.13 1.36
N GLY A 39 16.48 20.15 1.17
CA GLY A 39 16.14 21.52 1.54
C GLY A 39 14.93 22.08 0.76
N PRO A 40 14.27 23.11 1.30
CA PRO A 40 13.15 23.79 0.64
C PRO A 40 13.59 24.46 -0.66
N SER A 41 12.67 24.58 -1.62
CA SER A 41 12.85 25.35 -2.85
C SER A 41 11.52 25.98 -3.26
N GLU A 42 11.52 27.28 -3.55
CA GLU A 42 10.34 28.00 -4.05
C GLU A 42 9.84 27.44 -5.39
N GLU A 43 10.76 26.91 -6.21
CA GLU A 43 10.43 26.29 -7.49
C GLU A 43 9.73 24.93 -7.34
N ASN A 44 9.75 24.34 -6.13
CA ASN A 44 9.21 23.00 -5.88
C ASN A 44 8.52 22.90 -4.51
N MET A 45 7.48 23.72 -4.33
CA MET A 45 6.65 23.70 -3.12
C MET A 45 5.96 22.34 -2.87
N ALA A 46 5.67 21.57 -3.91
CA ALA A 46 5.12 20.21 -3.78
C ALA A 46 6.08 19.29 -3.00
N SER A 47 7.39 19.47 -3.16
CA SER A 47 8.38 18.72 -2.38
C SER A 47 8.27 18.98 -0.88
N LEU A 48 7.84 20.16 -0.44
CA LEU A 48 7.68 20.47 0.98
C LEU A 48 6.55 19.66 1.62
N VAL A 49 5.45 19.45 0.89
CA VAL A 49 4.36 18.58 1.35
C VAL A 49 4.89 17.17 1.58
N LEU A 50 5.68 16.65 0.63
CA LEU A 50 6.28 15.32 0.75
C LEU A 50 7.25 15.22 1.94
N GLN A 51 8.06 16.25 2.20
CA GLN A 51 8.93 16.30 3.38
C GLN A 51 8.14 16.33 4.71
N ALA A 52 6.90 16.82 4.70
CA ALA A 52 6.06 16.89 5.89
C ALA A 52 5.28 15.60 6.18
N ILE A 53 5.04 14.75 5.17
CA ILE A 53 4.22 13.53 5.31
C ILE A 53 5.04 12.25 5.35
N PHE A 54 6.26 12.25 4.79
CA PHE A 54 7.11 11.06 4.83
C PHE A 54 7.87 10.95 6.15
N GLY A 55 8.02 9.72 6.61
CA GLY A 55 8.80 9.38 7.80
C GLY A 55 9.42 8.00 7.67
N ASP A 56 10.28 7.67 8.63
CA ASP A 56 10.99 6.40 8.67
C ASP A 56 10.18 5.36 9.44
N GLY A 57 10.21 4.11 8.99
CA GLY A 57 9.47 3.04 9.64
C GLY A 57 9.79 1.67 9.09
N ALA A 58 9.56 0.65 9.92
CA ALA A 58 9.65 -0.74 9.49
C ALA A 58 8.54 -1.58 10.12
N ALA A 59 8.08 -2.58 9.39
CA ALA A 59 7.10 -3.56 9.81
C ALA A 59 7.52 -4.97 9.36
N ALA A 60 7.20 -5.97 10.17
CA ALA A 60 7.46 -7.36 9.85
C ALA A 60 6.23 -8.23 10.16
N LEU A 61 5.97 -9.23 9.30
CA LEU A 61 4.87 -10.18 9.42
C LEU A 61 5.40 -11.60 9.21
N ILE A 62 4.89 -12.55 10.00
CA ILE A 62 4.99 -13.97 9.68
C ILE A 62 3.65 -14.40 9.08
N ILE A 63 3.70 -14.89 7.85
CA ILE A 63 2.53 -15.33 7.10
C ILE A 63 2.68 -16.83 6.82
N GLY A 64 1.61 -17.57 6.97
CA GLY A 64 1.56 -19.02 6.75
C GLY A 64 0.14 -19.49 6.48
N ALA A 65 0.03 -20.65 5.83
CA ALA A 65 -1.19 -21.44 5.75
C ALA A 65 -1.15 -22.57 6.78
N ASP A 66 -2.33 -23.11 7.12
CA ASP A 66 -2.50 -24.24 8.05
C ASP A 66 -1.81 -24.00 9.41
N PRO A 67 -2.35 -23.10 10.26
CA PRO A 67 -1.74 -22.76 11.53
C PRO A 67 -1.76 -23.96 12.49
N VAL A 68 -0.67 -24.15 13.23
CA VAL A 68 -0.57 -25.18 14.27
C VAL A 68 -1.33 -24.70 15.51
N GLU A 69 -2.55 -25.21 15.75
CA GLU A 69 -3.51 -24.73 16.77
C GLU A 69 -2.92 -24.54 18.18
N ALA A 70 -1.92 -25.34 18.57
CA ALA A 70 -1.29 -25.28 19.89
C ALA A 70 -0.17 -24.22 20.02
N VAL A 71 0.35 -23.71 18.91
CA VAL A 71 1.57 -22.88 18.86
C VAL A 71 1.30 -21.54 18.17
N GLU A 72 0.59 -21.56 17.06
CA GLU A 72 0.37 -20.40 16.20
C GLU A 72 -1.01 -19.81 16.45
N ARG A 73 -1.07 -18.48 16.50
CA ARG A 73 -2.31 -17.73 16.71
C ARG A 73 -2.51 -16.75 15.55
N PRO A 74 -3.33 -17.11 14.55
CA PRO A 74 -3.65 -16.20 13.45
C PRO A 74 -4.30 -14.92 13.98
N ILE A 75 -3.90 -13.77 13.44
CA ILE A 75 -4.48 -12.46 13.78
C ILE A 75 -5.48 -12.03 12.69
N PHE A 76 -5.11 -12.25 11.42
CA PHE A 76 -5.94 -12.00 10.24
C PHE A 76 -5.77 -13.15 9.24
N GLN A 77 -6.73 -13.29 8.34
CA GLN A 77 -6.68 -14.21 7.20
C GLN A 77 -6.73 -13.41 5.89
N ILE A 78 -5.87 -13.75 4.93
CA ILE A 78 -5.84 -13.09 3.62
C ILE A 78 -6.76 -13.87 2.67
N ALA A 79 -8.03 -13.47 2.60
CA ALA A 79 -9.01 -14.18 1.76
C ALA A 79 -8.81 -13.92 0.26
N PHE A 80 -8.59 -12.65 -0.11
CA PHE A 80 -8.51 -12.20 -1.49
C PHE A 80 -7.51 -11.04 -1.62
N THR A 81 -6.89 -10.93 -2.79
CA THR A 81 -6.00 -9.81 -3.14
C THR A 81 -6.18 -9.46 -4.61
N ALA A 82 -6.26 -8.17 -4.93
CA ALA A 82 -6.28 -7.66 -6.29
C ALA A 82 -5.39 -6.42 -6.42
N GLU A 83 -5.02 -6.11 -7.66
CA GLU A 83 -4.25 -4.93 -8.02
C GLU A 83 -4.76 -4.40 -9.36
N THR A 84 -4.88 -3.09 -9.49
CA THR A 84 -5.35 -2.44 -10.71
C THR A 84 -4.62 -1.12 -10.94
N ILE A 85 -4.58 -0.70 -12.20
CA ILE A 85 -4.06 0.61 -12.61
C ILE A 85 -5.27 1.45 -13.01
N ILE A 86 -5.44 2.62 -12.37
CA ILE A 86 -6.47 3.57 -12.76
C ILE A 86 -6.09 4.15 -14.14
N PRO A 87 -6.95 4.06 -15.17
CA PRO A 87 -6.65 4.61 -16.49
C PRO A 87 -6.37 6.11 -16.45
N ASP A 88 -5.53 6.59 -17.38
CA ASP A 88 -5.23 8.02 -17.57
C ASP A 88 -4.62 8.70 -16.32
N THR A 89 -3.76 7.98 -15.59
CA THR A 89 -3.10 8.45 -14.35
C THR A 89 -1.57 8.51 -14.41
N GLU A 90 -0.99 8.56 -15.62
CA GLU A 90 0.46 8.52 -15.85
C GLU A 90 1.22 9.64 -15.11
N ASP A 91 0.59 10.81 -14.97
CA ASP A 91 1.15 11.98 -14.26
C ASP A 91 0.66 12.10 -12.80
N GLY A 92 -0.02 11.07 -12.27
CA GLY A 92 -0.56 11.07 -10.91
C GLY A 92 0.53 11.03 -9.84
N VAL A 93 1.39 10.01 -9.89
CA VAL A 93 2.52 9.84 -8.95
C VAL A 93 3.74 9.41 -9.75
N SER A 94 4.86 10.12 -9.59
CA SER A 94 6.13 9.68 -10.19
C SER A 94 7.30 9.84 -9.22
N GLY A 95 8.23 8.88 -9.27
CA GLY A 95 9.51 8.92 -8.57
C GLY A 95 10.65 8.82 -9.57
N LYS A 96 11.59 9.77 -9.53
CA LYS A 96 12.75 9.80 -10.44
C LYS A 96 14.04 9.80 -9.62
N LEU A 97 14.78 8.70 -9.66
CA LEU A 97 16.11 8.63 -9.07
C LEU A 97 17.09 9.51 -9.88
N ARG A 98 17.78 10.40 -9.21
CA ARG A 98 18.77 11.33 -9.78
C ARG A 98 20.03 11.32 -8.91
N ASP A 99 21.09 11.97 -9.39
CA ASP A 99 22.33 12.16 -8.64
C ASP A 99 22.12 12.93 -7.33
N THR A 100 21.01 13.67 -7.22
CA THR A 100 20.59 14.42 -6.03
C THR A 100 19.56 13.66 -5.18
N GLY A 101 19.50 12.33 -5.28
CA GLY A 101 18.50 11.50 -4.59
C GLY A 101 17.21 11.29 -5.39
N LEU A 102 16.19 10.73 -4.72
CA LEU A 102 14.94 10.31 -5.33
C LEU A 102 13.92 11.46 -5.35
N LYS A 103 13.57 11.96 -6.53
CA LYS A 103 12.61 13.06 -6.68
C LYS A 103 11.19 12.53 -6.90
N PHE A 104 10.34 12.72 -5.91
CA PHE A 104 8.91 12.47 -6.01
C PHE A 104 8.14 13.68 -6.56
N ILE A 105 7.16 13.39 -7.40
CA ILE A 105 6.16 14.32 -7.92
C ILE A 105 4.81 13.70 -7.62
N LEU A 106 3.97 14.43 -6.92
CA LEU A 106 2.62 14.03 -6.54
C LEU A 106 1.64 15.06 -7.09
N SER A 107 0.71 14.58 -7.92
CA SER A 107 -0.40 15.39 -8.43
C SER A 107 -1.44 15.63 -7.35
N ASP A 108 -2.00 16.84 -7.31
CA ASP A 108 -3.12 17.21 -6.44
C ASP A 108 -4.42 16.49 -6.77
N LYS A 109 -4.49 15.83 -7.95
CA LYS A 109 -5.63 15.03 -8.41
C LYS A 109 -5.68 13.62 -7.84
N VAL A 110 -4.61 13.14 -7.20
CA VAL A 110 -4.54 11.77 -6.69
C VAL A 110 -5.71 11.42 -5.75
N PRO A 111 -6.10 12.26 -4.78
CA PRO A 111 -7.25 11.99 -3.93
C PRO A 111 -8.56 11.76 -4.70
N SER A 112 -8.88 12.63 -5.68
CA SER A 112 -10.11 12.48 -6.48
C SER A 112 -10.05 11.25 -7.37
N LEU A 113 -8.89 10.95 -7.97
CA LEU A 113 -8.71 9.74 -8.77
C LEU A 113 -8.98 8.47 -7.97
N ILE A 114 -8.50 8.41 -6.71
CA ILE A 114 -8.78 7.27 -5.83
C ILE A 114 -10.27 7.22 -5.48
N ALA A 115 -10.87 8.34 -5.07
CA ALA A 115 -12.27 8.41 -4.68
C ALA A 115 -13.22 7.97 -5.81
N ASP A 116 -12.94 8.39 -7.05
CA ASP A 116 -13.76 8.08 -8.22
C ASP A 116 -13.66 6.59 -8.65
N ASN A 117 -12.66 5.85 -8.18
CA ASN A 117 -12.36 4.49 -8.64
C ASN A 117 -12.43 3.42 -7.54
N ILE A 118 -12.40 3.79 -6.26
CA ILE A 118 -12.31 2.83 -5.15
C ILE A 118 -13.51 1.88 -5.09
N GLU A 119 -14.71 2.36 -5.40
CA GLU A 119 -15.93 1.55 -5.37
C GLU A 119 -15.86 0.35 -6.32
N LYS A 120 -15.24 0.52 -7.50
CA LYS A 120 -15.03 -0.58 -8.45
C LYS A 120 -14.19 -1.70 -7.83
N SER A 121 -13.11 -1.35 -7.13
CA SER A 121 -12.26 -2.32 -6.45
C SER A 121 -12.96 -2.99 -5.26
N LEU A 122 -13.80 -2.25 -4.53
CA LEU A 122 -14.62 -2.82 -3.45
C LEU A 122 -15.61 -3.84 -4.00
N MET A 123 -16.32 -3.50 -5.08
CA MET A 123 -17.27 -4.40 -5.73
C MET A 123 -16.59 -5.66 -6.28
N GLU A 124 -15.37 -5.55 -6.83
CA GLU A 124 -14.60 -6.72 -7.28
C GLU A 124 -14.23 -7.66 -6.11
N ALA A 125 -13.81 -7.10 -4.98
CA ALA A 125 -13.39 -7.89 -3.81
C ALA A 125 -14.57 -8.48 -3.01
N PHE A 126 -15.63 -7.70 -2.81
CA PHE A 126 -16.73 -8.03 -1.90
C PHE A 126 -17.99 -8.54 -2.61
N GLY A 127 -18.18 -8.20 -3.89
CA GLY A 127 -19.32 -8.66 -4.69
C GLY A 127 -19.51 -10.19 -4.70
N PRO A 128 -18.44 -11.00 -4.85
CA PRO A 128 -18.54 -12.46 -4.80
C PRO A 128 -19.04 -13.04 -3.46
N ILE A 129 -18.90 -12.28 -2.36
CA ILE A 129 -19.37 -12.67 -1.03
C ILE A 129 -20.61 -11.90 -0.57
N GLY A 130 -21.21 -11.10 -1.45
CA GLY A 130 -22.49 -10.42 -1.23
C GLY A 130 -22.43 -9.29 -0.20
N ILE A 131 -21.26 -8.66 0.00
CA ILE A 131 -21.12 -7.48 0.86
C ILE A 131 -21.12 -6.23 -0.02
N ASP A 132 -22.07 -5.33 0.26
CA ASP A 132 -22.22 -4.02 -0.39
C ASP A 132 -22.34 -2.84 0.61
N ASP A 133 -22.53 -3.14 1.90
CA ASP A 133 -22.46 -2.15 2.99
C ASP A 133 -21.01 -1.95 3.46
N TRP A 134 -20.37 -0.90 2.95
CA TRP A 134 -18.99 -0.51 3.28
C TRP A 134 -18.78 -0.11 4.75
N ILE A 135 -19.85 0.20 5.50
CA ILE A 135 -19.76 0.54 6.93
C ILE A 135 -19.65 -0.74 7.78
N SER A 136 -20.08 -1.88 7.25
CA SER A 136 -20.08 -3.16 7.96
C SER A 136 -18.69 -3.82 8.07
N VAL A 137 -17.70 -3.32 7.32
CA VAL A 137 -16.34 -3.88 7.26
C VAL A 137 -15.34 -3.00 8.02
N PHE A 138 -14.27 -3.61 8.52
CA PHE A 138 -13.15 -2.84 9.07
C PHE A 138 -12.27 -2.29 7.93
N TRP A 139 -11.62 -1.16 8.19
CA TRP A 139 -10.84 -0.43 7.19
C TRP A 139 -9.37 -0.29 7.61
N ALA A 140 -8.46 -0.50 6.66
CA ALA A 140 -7.03 -0.26 6.81
C ALA A 140 -6.43 0.37 5.54
N PRO A 141 -6.89 1.58 5.14
CA PRO A 141 -6.35 2.27 3.96
C PRO A 141 -4.92 2.76 4.19
N HIS A 142 -4.13 2.85 3.13
CA HIS A 142 -2.83 3.52 3.19
C HIS A 142 -3.02 5.03 3.45
N PRO A 143 -2.41 5.61 4.51
CA PRO A 143 -2.54 7.03 4.82
C PRO A 143 -1.57 7.88 3.97
N GLY A 144 -1.80 7.93 2.65
CA GLY A 144 -0.94 8.64 1.70
C GLY A 144 -0.95 10.17 1.82
N GLY A 145 -1.93 10.71 2.55
CA GLY A 145 -2.02 12.10 2.94
C GLY A 145 -3.38 12.42 3.57
N PRO A 146 -3.57 13.59 4.19
CA PRO A 146 -4.83 13.94 4.84
C PRO A 146 -6.03 13.97 3.88
N ALA A 147 -5.81 14.25 2.60
CA ALA A 147 -6.85 14.33 1.60
C ALA A 147 -7.28 12.97 1.04
N SER A 148 -6.54 11.88 1.31
CA SER A 148 -6.82 10.53 0.81
C SER A 148 -7.52 9.63 1.83
N LEU A 149 -7.91 10.16 2.99
CA LEU A 149 -8.55 9.46 4.10
C LEU A 149 -9.99 9.94 4.30
#